data_AF-A0AAW7CVI8-F1
#
_entry.id   AF-A0AAW7CVI8-F1
#
_cell.length_a   1.000
_cell.length_b   1.000
_cell.length_c   1.000
_cell.angle_alpha   90.00
_cell.angle_beta   90.00
_cell.angle_gamma   90.00
#
_symmetry.space_group_name_H-M   'P 1'
#
loop_
_entity.id
_entity.type
_entity.pdbx_description
1 polymer ?
#
loop_
_entity_poly.entity_id
_entity_poly.type
_entity_poly.pdbx_seq_one_letter_code
_entity_poly.pdbx_strand_id
1 'polypeptide(L)'
;MRNLIMNKDYTFMTEIDFEALGRCHHLRSKIADAARKRDNAFKGMTEKYCPDPNPYERVHEVDIQEFHQKSKEFEMANDELTALVNEYNKWAEKAGERPMKWFKSRY
;
A
#
# COMPACT_ATOMS: atom_id res chain seq x y z
N MET A 1 -6.03 -59.88 -17.43
CA MET A 1 -5.34 -58.61 -17.74
C MET A 1 -6.36 -57.47 -17.73
N ARG A 2 -6.40 -56.67 -16.66
CA ARG A 2 -7.07 -55.36 -16.67
C ARG A 2 -6.06 -54.38 -16.08
N ASN A 3 -5.53 -53.52 -16.95
CA ASN A 3 -4.60 -52.46 -16.58
C ASN A 3 -5.35 -51.46 -15.69
N LEU A 4 -4.99 -51.43 -14.41
CA LEU A 4 -5.30 -50.32 -13.52
C LEU A 4 -4.43 -49.14 -13.95
N ILE A 5 -5.02 -48.25 -14.74
CA ILE A 5 -4.45 -46.92 -14.99
C ILE A 5 -4.57 -46.17 -13.66
N MET A 6 -3.48 -46.14 -12.92
CA MET A 6 -3.28 -45.23 -11.79
C MET A 6 -3.26 -43.81 -12.36
N ASN A 7 -4.40 -43.11 -12.31
CA ASN A 7 -4.41 -41.66 -12.45
C ASN A 7 -3.62 -41.08 -11.27
N LYS A 8 -2.34 -40.78 -11.53
CA LYS A 8 -1.53 -39.90 -10.68
C LYS A 8 -2.06 -38.47 -10.82
N ASP A 9 -3.23 -38.22 -10.26
CA ASP A 9 -3.61 -36.86 -9.85
C ASP A 9 -2.85 -36.55 -8.56
N TYR A 10 -1.52 -36.47 -8.67
CA TYR A 10 -0.68 -35.81 -7.68
C TYR A 10 -0.96 -34.31 -7.83
N THR A 11 -2.00 -33.85 -7.13
CA THR A 11 -2.15 -32.44 -6.81
C THR A 11 -0.84 -31.97 -6.18
N PHE A 12 -0.05 -31.21 -6.94
CA PHE A 12 1.03 -30.38 -6.43
C PHE A 12 0.42 -29.38 -5.44
N MET A 13 0.15 -29.84 -4.21
CA MET A 13 0.13 -28.93 -3.07
C MET A 13 1.58 -28.49 -2.92
N THR A 14 1.93 -27.37 -3.55
CA THR A 14 3.12 -26.61 -3.17
C THR A 14 3.09 -26.48 -1.66
N GLU A 15 4.09 -27.05 -0.97
CA GLU A 15 4.28 -26.84 0.47
C GLU A 15 4.18 -25.35 0.74
N ILE A 16 3.10 -24.94 1.42
CA ILE A 16 2.91 -23.55 1.80
C ILE A 16 4.04 -23.22 2.76
N ASP A 17 4.87 -22.24 2.40
CA ASP A 17 5.90 -21.71 3.29
C ASP A 17 5.21 -20.92 4.42
N PHE A 18 5.03 -21.57 5.57
CA PHE A 18 4.39 -20.97 6.73
C PHE A 18 5.15 -19.77 7.29
N GLU A 19 6.49 -19.70 7.12
CA GLU A 19 7.23 -18.49 7.47
C GLU A 19 6.83 -17.36 6.52
N ALA A 20 6.85 -17.60 5.21
CA ALA A 20 6.44 -16.62 4.22
C ALA A 20 5.01 -16.12 4.45
N LEU A 21 4.09 -17.02 4.84
CA LEU A 21 2.71 -16.66 5.21
C LEU A 21 2.66 -15.74 6.44
N GLY A 22 3.41 -16.08 7.50
CA GLY A 22 3.53 -15.25 8.69
C GLY A 22 4.11 -13.87 8.39
N ARG A 23 5.14 -13.79 7.54
CA ARG A 23 5.71 -12.52 7.05
C ARG A 23 4.67 -11.69 6.30
N CYS A 24 3.91 -12.32 5.40
CA CYS A 24 2.84 -11.64 4.65
C CYS A 24 1.78 -11.05 5.60
N HIS A 25 1.35 -11.80 6.61
CA HIS A 25 0.37 -11.32 7.60
C HIS A 25 0.90 -10.10 8.39
N HIS A 26 2.14 -10.17 8.86
CA HIS A 26 2.78 -9.05 9.57
C HIS A 26 2.92 -7.80 8.69
N LEU A 27 3.31 -7.98 7.44
CA LEU A 27 3.49 -6.88 6.49
C LEU A 27 2.16 -6.20 6.14
N ARG A 28 1.05 -6.95 6.05
CA ARG A 28 -0.29 -6.38 5.79
C ARG A 28 -0.68 -5.31 6.83
N SER A 29 -0.42 -5.56 8.12
CA SER A 29 -0.71 -4.58 9.16
C SER A 29 0.13 -3.30 8.99
N LYS A 30 1.43 -3.45 8.73
CA LYS A 30 2.32 -2.30 8.49
C LYS A 30 1.95 -1.51 7.24
N ILE A 31 1.57 -2.20 6.16
CA ILE A 31 1.09 -1.59 4.92
C ILE A 31 -0.16 -0.76 5.20
N ALA A 32 -1.11 -1.29 5.97
CA ALA A 32 -2.32 -0.57 6.34
C ALA A 32 -1.98 0.70 7.15
N ASP A 33 -1.03 0.62 8.07
CA ASP A 33 -0.59 1.77 8.87
C ASP A 33 0.10 2.84 8.01
N ALA A 34 1.04 2.44 7.16
CA ALA A 34 1.75 3.36 6.25
C ALA A 34 0.78 4.03 5.26
N ALA A 35 -0.18 3.28 4.72
CA ALA A 35 -1.24 3.83 3.86
C ALA A 35 -2.07 4.88 4.60
N ARG A 36 -2.51 4.60 5.84
CA ARG A 36 -3.25 5.58 6.65
C ARG A 36 -2.42 6.84 6.94
N LYS A 37 -1.14 6.70 7.27
CA LYS A 37 -0.24 7.86 7.49
C LYS A 37 -0.15 8.73 6.24
N ARG A 38 0.09 8.11 5.08
CA ARG A 38 0.17 8.79 3.78
C ARG A 38 -1.12 9.55 3.48
N ASP A 39 -2.26 8.88 3.61
CA ASP A 39 -3.56 9.47 3.27
C ASP A 39 -3.93 10.62 4.24
N ASN A 40 -3.58 10.48 5.53
CA ASN A 40 -3.75 11.56 6.52
C ASN A 40 -2.86 12.77 6.23
N ALA A 41 -1.61 12.55 5.83
CA ALA A 41 -0.69 13.63 5.43
C ALA A 41 -1.22 14.36 4.20
N PHE A 42 -1.75 13.63 3.22
CA PHE A 42 -2.39 14.20 2.02
C PHE A 42 -3.62 15.05 2.36
N LYS A 43 -4.47 14.55 3.25
CA LYS A 43 -5.62 15.32 3.76
C LYS A 43 -5.16 16.59 4.47
N GLY A 44 -4.13 16.49 5.30
CA GLY A 44 -3.54 17.64 6.00
C GLY A 44 -3.01 18.73 5.06
N MET A 45 -2.50 18.37 3.88
CA MET A 45 -2.08 19.35 2.87
C MET A 45 -3.24 20.11 2.23
N THR A 46 -4.44 19.51 2.14
CA THR A 46 -5.54 20.01 1.29
C THR A 46 -6.71 20.60 2.08
N GLU A 47 -6.99 20.09 3.28
CA GLU A 47 -8.19 20.43 4.05
C GLU A 47 -8.26 21.89 4.50
N LYS A 48 -7.11 22.53 4.68
CA LYS A 48 -7.02 23.94 5.12
C LYS A 48 -6.99 24.95 3.97
N TYR A 49 -6.79 24.48 2.74
CA TYR A 49 -6.77 25.34 1.57
C TYR A 49 -8.17 25.42 0.95
N CYS A 50 -8.84 26.56 1.13
CA CYS A 50 -10.09 26.88 0.46
C CYS A 50 -9.84 28.02 -0.54
N PRO A 51 -10.01 27.80 -1.85
CA PRO A 51 -9.94 28.87 -2.83
C PRO A 51 -11.01 29.93 -2.54
N ASP A 52 -10.61 31.20 -2.40
CA ASP A 52 -11.57 32.30 -2.25
C ASP A 52 -12.24 32.60 -3.60
N PRO A 53 -13.57 32.59 -3.69
CA PRO A 53 -14.27 32.96 -4.91
C PRO A 53 -14.12 34.44 -5.30
N ASN A 54 -13.70 35.33 -4.39
CA ASN A 54 -13.48 36.76 -4.66
C ASN A 54 -12.09 37.25 -4.24
N PRO A 55 -11.05 37.05 -5.08
CA PRO A 55 -9.67 37.41 -4.77
C PRO A 55 -9.40 38.93 -4.80
N TYR A 56 -10.40 39.76 -5.13
CA TYR A 56 -10.25 41.21 -5.24
C TYR A 56 -10.53 41.95 -3.92
N GLU A 57 -11.23 41.31 -2.98
CA GLU A 57 -11.60 41.90 -1.68
C GLU A 57 -10.85 41.27 -0.51
N ARG A 58 -10.47 40.00 -0.63
CA ARG A 58 -9.76 39.24 0.41
C ARG A 58 -8.71 38.34 -0.21
N VAL A 59 -7.57 38.23 0.46
CA VAL A 59 -6.50 37.29 0.14
C VAL A 59 -6.27 36.42 1.36
N HIS A 60 -6.43 35.10 1.20
CA HIS A 60 -6.14 34.15 2.25
C HIS A 60 -4.66 33.78 2.21
N GLU A 61 -3.99 33.90 3.37
CA GLU A 61 -2.64 33.39 3.54
C GLU A 61 -2.69 31.88 3.76
N VAL A 62 -1.84 31.15 3.05
CA VAL A 62 -1.66 29.71 3.26
C VAL A 62 -0.49 29.53 4.21
N ASP A 63 -0.67 28.72 5.26
CA ASP A 63 0.44 28.27 6.09
C ASP A 63 1.33 27.31 5.28
N ILE A 64 2.28 27.91 4.58
CA ILE A 64 3.22 27.20 3.71
C ILE A 64 4.16 26.30 4.51
N GLN A 65 4.44 26.65 5.76
CA GLN A 65 5.29 25.81 6.62
C GLN A 65 4.56 24.51 6.98
N GLU A 66 3.28 24.60 7.37
CA GLU A 66 2.45 23.43 7.61
C GLU A 66 2.30 22.58 6.34
N PHE A 67 2.04 23.21 5.20
CA PHE A 67 1.97 22.50 3.91
C PHE A 67 3.25 21.72 3.61
N HIS A 68 4.42 22.35 3.71
CA HIS A 68 5.70 21.68 3.47
C HIS A 68 5.97 20.55 4.48
N GLN A 69 5.59 20.74 5.74
CA GLN A 69 5.71 19.70 6.75
C GLN A 69 4.84 18.48 6.39
N LYS A 70 3.59 18.70 6.00
CA LYS A 70 2.68 17.62 5.56
C LYS A 70 3.13 16.96 4.25
N SER A 71 3.73 17.71 3.33
CA SER A 71 4.34 17.15 2.11
C SER A 71 5.46 16.18 2.44
N LYS A 72 6.35 16.54 3.37
CA LYS A 72 7.44 15.65 3.80
C LYS A 72 6.90 14.39 4.48
N GLU A 73 5.90 14.53 5.36
CA GLU A 73 5.24 13.38 5.99
C GLU A 73 4.61 12.44 4.94
N PHE A 74 3.99 13.00 3.91
CA PHE A 74 3.42 12.25 2.80
C PHE A 74 4.49 11.47 2.02
N GLU A 75 5.58 12.13 1.63
CA GLU A 75 6.71 11.51 0.93
C GLU A 75 7.29 10.34 1.74
N MET A 76 7.61 10.57 3.02
CA MET A 76 8.16 9.54 3.90
C MET A 76 7.21 8.35 4.06
N ALA A 77 5.92 8.59 4.26
CA ALA A 77 4.93 7.52 4.38
C ALA A 77 4.74 6.75 3.07
N ASN A 78 4.85 7.43 1.92
CA ASN A 78 4.75 6.81 0.61
C ASN A 78 5.98 5.94 0.30
N ASP A 79 7.17 6.38 0.69
CA ASP A 79 8.40 5.58 0.59
C ASP A 79 8.34 4.35 1.50
N GLU A 80 7.89 4.51 2.74
CA GLU A 80 7.65 3.40 3.69
C GLU A 80 6.67 2.38 3.09
N LEU A 81 5.52 2.85 2.58
CA LEU A 81 4.52 2.00 1.94
C LEU A 81 5.09 1.26 0.73
N THR A 82 5.88 1.94 -0.10
CA THR A 82 6.53 1.35 -1.29
C THR A 82 7.48 0.24 -0.89
N ALA A 83 8.34 0.48 0.12
CA ALA A 83 9.26 -0.52 0.63
C ALA A 83 8.52 -1.75 1.19
N LEU A 84 7.47 -1.54 1.98
CA LEU A 84 6.67 -2.62 2.57
C LEU A 84 5.92 -3.46 1.53
N VAL A 85 5.31 -2.83 0.52
CA VAL A 85 4.64 -3.54 -0.58
C VAL A 85 5.64 -4.36 -1.39
N ASN A 86 6.82 -3.80 -1.66
CA ASN A 86 7.89 -4.52 -2.34
C ASN A 86 8.39 -5.73 -1.52
N GLU A 87 8.51 -5.57 -0.20
CA GLU A 87 8.87 -6.68 0.69
C GLU A 87 7.77 -7.75 0.71
N TYR A 88 6.50 -7.36 0.86
CA TYR A 88 5.37 -8.28 0.83
C TYR A 88 5.36 -9.10 -0.46
N ASN A 89 5.55 -8.44 -1.61
CA ASN A 89 5.52 -9.11 -2.91
C ASN A 89 6.64 -10.15 -3.09
N LYS A 90 7.79 -10.00 -2.41
CA LYS A 90 8.86 -11.03 -2.38
C LYS A 90 8.44 -12.29 -1.64
N TRP A 91 7.59 -12.16 -0.61
CA TRP A 91 7.11 -13.28 0.20
C TRP A 91 5.83 -13.89 -0.35
N ALA A 92 4.99 -13.11 -1.02
CA ALA A 92 3.69 -13.54 -1.52
C ALA A 92 3.79 -14.76 -2.44
N GLU A 93 4.78 -14.80 -3.33
CA GLU A 93 5.00 -15.94 -4.23
C GLU A 93 5.28 -17.24 -3.48
N LYS A 94 6.10 -17.19 -2.42
CA LYS A 94 6.43 -18.35 -1.58
C LYS A 94 5.27 -18.79 -0.68
N ALA A 95 4.45 -17.82 -0.26
CA ALA A 95 3.28 -18.06 0.59
C ALA A 95 2.04 -18.55 -0.18
N GLY A 96 2.09 -18.61 -1.52
CA GLY A 96 0.90 -18.85 -2.35
C GLY A 96 -0.13 -17.71 -2.29
N GLU A 97 0.29 -16.52 -1.82
CA GLU A 97 -0.53 -15.33 -1.69
C GLU A 97 -0.48 -14.50 -2.98
N ARG A 98 -1.52 -13.70 -3.23
CA ARG A 98 -1.54 -12.82 -4.42
C ARG A 98 -0.64 -11.60 -4.18
N PRO A 99 0.27 -11.26 -5.11
CA PRO A 99 1.03 -10.01 -5.05
C PRO A 99 0.11 -8.79 -5.15
N MET A 100 0.45 -7.74 -4.41
CA MET A 100 -0.22 -6.45 -4.49
C MET A 100 0.20 -5.71 -5.76
N LYS A 101 -0.76 -5.00 -6.36
CA LYS A 101 -0.55 -4.20 -7.57
C LYS A 101 -0.86 -2.74 -7.27
N TRP A 102 -0.03 -1.87 -7.83
CA TRP A 102 -0.27 -0.43 -7.80
C TRP A 102 -1.25 -0.06 -8.91
N PHE A 103 -2.26 0.72 -8.54
CA PHE A 103 -3.16 1.37 -9.49
C PHE A 103 -2.94 2.88 -9.38
N LYS A 104 -2.83 3.55 -10.53
CA LYS A 104 -2.79 5.01 -10.52
C LYS A 104 -4.14 5.56 -10.07
N SER A 105 -4.10 6.46 -9.10
CA SER A 105 -5.27 7.26 -8.73
C SER A 105 -5.70 8.14 -9.90
N ARG A 106 -6.99 8.47 -9.98
CA ARG A 106 -7.55 9.36 -11.02
C ARG A 106 -7.38 10.84 -10.71
N TYR A 107 -6.81 11.16 -9.55
CA TYR A 107 -6.57 12.51 -9.05
C TYR A 107 -5.09 12.86 -9.19
#